data_AF-A0A1V5IYS8-F1
#
_entry.id   AF-A0A1V5IYS8-F1
#
_cell.length_a   1.000
_cell.length_b   1.000
_cell.length_c   1.000
_cell.angle_alpha   90.00
_cell.angle_beta   90.00
_cell.angle_gamma   90.00
#
_symmetry.space_group_name_H-M   'P 1'
#
loop_
_entity.id
_entity.type
_entity.pdbx_description
1 polymer ?
#
loop_
_entity_poly.entity_id
_entity_poly.type
_entity_poly.pdbx_seq_one_letter_code
_entity_poly.pdbx_strand_id
1 'polypeptide(L)' 'MKVTARRATSLIAGHVNERGLELIDIKYEFGEVEGQTMIIDEVSGDSMRVARGGQILLQTELEEALLGEA' A
#
# COMPACT_ATOMS: atom_id res chain seq x y z
N MET A 1 8.84 -4.73 -13.79
CA MET A 1 8.16 -3.63 -13.06
C MET A 1 6.63 -3.75 -13.08
N LYS A 2 5.92 -3.57 -14.22
CA LYS A 2 4.44 -3.55 -14.26
C LYS A 2 3.74 -4.79 -13.67
N VAL A 3 4.24 -6.00 -13.95
CA VAL A 3 3.70 -7.25 -13.40
C VAL A 3 3.88 -7.29 -11.88
N THR A 4 5.08 -6.94 -11.39
CA THR A 4 5.40 -6.85 -9.96
C THR A 4 4.51 -5.82 -9.26
N ALA A 5 4.37 -4.61 -9.82
CA ALA A 5 3.51 -3.56 -9.29
C ALA A 5 2.06 -4.03 -9.14
N ARG A 6 1.48 -4.64 -10.18
CA ARG A 6 0.11 -5.18 -10.12
C ARG A 6 -0.07 -6.25 -9.07
N ARG A 7 0.89 -7.18 -8.94
CA ARG A 7 0.85 -8.25 -7.92
C ARG A 7 0.92 -7.67 -6.51
N ALA A 8 1.84 -6.74 -6.26
CA ALA A 8 1.96 -6.05 -4.98
C ALA A 8 0.68 -5.27 -4.65
N THR A 9 0.14 -4.51 -5.61
CA THR A 9 -1.11 -3.76 -5.43
C THR A 9 -2.28 -4.68 -5.13
N SER A 10 -2.43 -5.82 -5.80
CA SER A 10 -3.50 -6.78 -5.49
C SER A 10 -3.38 -7.35 -4.07
N LEU A 11 -2.16 -7.64 -3.60
CA LEU A 11 -1.92 -8.12 -2.24
C LEU A 11 -2.26 -7.05 -1.19
N ILE A 12 -1.77 -5.82 -1.38
CA ILE A 12 -2.00 -4.71 -0.46
C ILE A 12 -3.49 -4.32 -0.45
N ALA A 13 -4.11 -4.23 -1.63
CA ALA A 13 -5.54 -3.95 -1.75
C ALA A 13 -6.39 -4.98 -1.01
N GLY A 14 -6.07 -6.27 -1.14
CA GLY A 14 -6.73 -7.34 -0.38
C GLY A 14 -6.57 -7.15 1.13
N HIS A 15 -5.34 -6.90 1.59
CA HIS A 15 -5.04 -6.75 3.02
C HIS A 15 -5.78 -5.56 3.67
N VAL A 16 -5.87 -4.42 2.98
CA VAL A 16 -6.61 -3.26 3.51
C VAL A 16 -8.12 -3.47 3.39
N ASN A 17 -8.60 -4.18 2.35
CA ASN A 17 -10.02 -4.49 2.17
C ASN A 17 -10.58 -5.41 3.27
N GLU A 18 -9.79 -6.37 3.76
CA GLU A 18 -10.13 -7.20 4.92
C GLU A 18 -10.42 -6.37 6.19
N ARG A 19 -9.97 -5.11 6.23
CA ARG A 19 -10.19 -4.15 7.34
C ARG A 19 -11.25 -3.09 7.02
N GLY A 20 -12.05 -3.29 5.97
CA GLY A 20 -13.07 -2.35 5.55
C GLY A 20 -12.52 -1.04 4.95
N LEU A 21 -11.29 -1.07 4.45
CA LEU A 21 -10.65 0.05 3.78
C LEU A 21 -10.59 -0.17 2.26
N GLU A 22 -10.38 0.91 1.52
CA GLU A 22 -10.22 0.89 0.05
C GLU A 22 -8.89 1.50 -0.35
N LEU A 23 -8.04 0.72 -1.05
CA LEU A 23 -6.83 1.26 -1.66
C LEU A 23 -7.20 2.04 -2.93
N ILE A 24 -6.95 3.35 -2.94
CA ILE A 24 -7.21 4.23 -4.08
C ILE A 24 -6.06 4.14 -5.09
N ASP A 25 -4.83 4.33 -4.61
CA ASP A 25 -3.59 4.13 -5.37
C ASP A 25 -2.37 4.01 -4.46
N ILE A 26 -1.25 3.64 -5.08
CA ILE A 26 0.05 3.45 -4.44
C ILE A 26 1.16 3.69 -5.46
N LYS A 27 2.25 4.36 -5.03
CA LYS A 27 3.48 4.54 -5.79
C LYS A 27 4.52 3.53 -5.30
N TYR A 28 5.28 2.93 -6.21
CA TYR A 28 6.43 2.10 -5.88
C TYR A 28 7.68 2.65 -6.55
N GLU A 29 8.84 2.41 -5.93
CA GLU A 29 10.14 2.55 -6.57
C GLU A 29 10.78 1.18 -6.78
N PHE A 30 11.35 1.00 -7.97
CA PHE A 30 11.90 -0.27 -8.41
C PHE A 30 13.41 -0.16 -8.62
N GLY A 31 14.11 -1.19 -8.18
CA GLY A 31 15.51 -1.44 -8.51
C GLY A 31 15.70 -2.81 -9.16
N GLU A 32 16.95 -3.12 -9.44
CA GLU A 32 17.39 -4.42 -9.94
C GLU A 32 18.39 -5.02 -8.96
N VAL A 33 18.17 -6.27 -8.57
CA VAL A 33 19.08 -7.06 -7.75
C VAL A 33 19.26 -8.41 -8.44
N GLU A 34 20.50 -8.76 -8.78
CA GLU A 34 20.83 -10.02 -9.49
C GLU A 34 20.00 -10.24 -10.77
N GLY A 35 19.74 -9.18 -11.53
CA GLY A 35 18.93 -9.25 -12.76
C GLY A 35 17.42 -9.35 -12.54
N GLN A 36 16.96 -9.29 -11.29
CA GLN A 36 15.54 -9.35 -10.92
C GLN A 36 15.01 -7.97 -10.54
N THR A 37 13.86 -7.59 -11.11
CA THR A 37 13.14 -6.38 -10.66
C THR A 37 12.60 -6.57 -9.25
N MET A 38 12.97 -5.68 -8.33
CA MET A 38 12.50 -5.64 -6.95
C MET A 38 11.91 -4.28 -6.59
N ILE A 39 10.96 -4.25 -5.65
CA ILE A 39 10.57 -3.02 -4.95
C ILE A 39 11.67 -2.75 -3.91
N ILE A 40 12.23 -1.54 -3.92
CA ILE A 40 13.44 -1.22 -3.12
C ILE A 40 13.23 -0.10 -2.11
N ASP A 41 12.11 0.60 -2.19
CA ASP A 41 11.73 1.68 -1.30
C ASP A 41 10.62 1.22 -0.35
N GLU A 42 10.05 2.14 0.41
CA GLU A 42 8.99 1.86 1.37
C GLU A 42 7.63 1.51 0.75
N VAL A 43 6.81 0.84 1.57
CA VAL A 43 5.37 0.71 1.40
C VAL A 43 4.74 1.22 2.69
N SER A 44 4.34 2.48 2.67
CA SER A 44 3.90 3.27 3.83
C SER A 44 2.62 4.05 3.52
N GLY A 45 2.00 4.66 4.54
CA GLY A 45 0.92 5.62 4.35
C GLY A 45 1.31 6.86 3.55
N ASP A 46 2.59 7.20 3.44
CA ASP A 46 3.08 8.29 2.57
C ASP A 46 3.15 7.86 1.09
N SER A 47 3.33 6.56 0.83
CA SER A 47 3.41 6.00 -0.52
C SER A 47 2.04 5.62 -1.12
N MET A 48 0.96 5.62 -0.32
CA MET A 48 -0.37 5.16 -0.74
C MET A 48 -1.50 6.02 -0.24
N ARG A 49 -2.62 5.99 -0.95
CA ARG A 49 -3.89 6.62 -0.52
C ARG A 49 -4.91 5.55 -0.23
N VAL A 50 -5.43 5.57 0.99
CA VAL A 50 -6.46 4.62 1.45
C VAL A 50 -7.66 5.40 1.95
N ALA A 51 -8.85 4.92 1.60
CA ALA A 51 -10.10 5.52 2.02
C ALA A 51 -10.89 4.59 2.96
N ARG A 52 -11.69 5.19 3.84
CA ARG A 52 -12.72 4.51 4.63
C ARG A 52 -14.04 5.25 4.44
N GLY A 53 -15.05 4.56 3.94
CA GLY A 53 -16.38 5.18 3.70
C GLY A 53 -16.33 6.39 2.74
N GLY A 54 -15.43 6.37 1.76
CA GLY A 54 -15.26 7.46 0.78
C GLY A 54 -14.41 8.65 1.26
N GLN A 55 -13.88 8.63 2.48
CA GLN A 55 -12.95 9.64 2.99
C GLN A 55 -11.52 9.10 2.97
N ILE A 56 -10.58 9.85 2.39
CA ILE A 56 -9.15 9.51 2.42
C ILE A 56 -8.63 9.72 3.84
N LEU A 57 -7.96 8.69 4.36
CA LEU A 57 -7.34 8.71 5.67
C LEU A 57 -6.01 9.47 5.65
N LEU A 58 -5.71 10.18 6.74
CA LEU A 58 -4.36 10.61 7.07
C LEU A 58 -3.48 9.40 7.38
N GLN A 59 -2.16 9.58 7.30
CA GLN A 59 -1.19 8.51 7.54
C GLN A 59 -1.31 7.91 8.95
N THR A 60 -1.54 8.74 9.96
CA THR A 60 -1.74 8.32 11.36
C THR A 60 -3.08 7.59 11.53
N GLU A 61 -4.12 8.00 10.82
CA GLU A 61 -5.43 7.31 10.86
C GLU A 61 -5.34 5.94 10.16
N LEU A 62 -4.53 5.84 9.10
CA LEU A 62 -4.26 4.58 8.41
C LEU A 62 -3.43 3.64 9.28
N GLU A 63 -2.42 4.14 9.99
CA GLU A 63 -1.67 3.38 10.98
C GLU A 63 -2.61 2.77 12.03
N GLU A 64 -3.40 3.60 12.70
CA GLU A 64 -4.36 3.17 13.73
C GLU A 64 -5.36 2.16 13.16
N ALA A 65 -5.83 2.38 11.93
CA ALA A 65 -6.73 1.47 11.23
C ALA A 65 -6.13 0.08 10.93
N LEU A 66 -4.81 -0.02 10.76
CA LEU A 66 -4.14 -1.27 10.41
C LEU A 66 -3.58 -2.01 11.62
N LEU A 67 -3.08 -1.28 12.62
CA LEU A 67 -2.31 -1.79 13.75
C LEU A 67 -3.05 -1.69 15.10
N GLY A 68 -4.08 -0.85 15.21
CA GLY A 68 -4.77 -0.52 16.46
C GLY A 68 -4.12 0.67 17.19
N GLU A 69 -4.70 1.06 18.34
CA GLU A 69 -4.09 2.03 19.25
C GLU A 69 -2.81 1.45 19.87
N ALA A 70 -1.73 2.22 19.87
CA ALA A 70 -0.46 1.89 20.53
C ALA A 70 -0.50 2.11 22.04
#